data_AF-A0AAP3A7V7-F1
#
_entry.id   AF-A0AAP3A7V7-F1
#
_cell.length_a   1.000
_cell.length_b   1.000
_cell.length_c   1.000
_cell.angle_alpha   90.00
_cell.angle_beta   90.00
_cell.angle_gamma   90.00
#
_symmetry.space_group_name_H-M   'P 1'
#
loop_
_entity.id
_entity.type
_entity.pdbx_description
1 polymer ?
#
loop_
_entity_poly.entity_id
_entity_poly.type
_entity_poly.pdbx_seq_one_letter_code
_entity_poly.pdbx_strand_id
1 'polypeptide(L)' 'TPAMREGSGMVEFSRKFPDRYFDVAIAEQHAVTFAAGLAIGGYKPIVAIYSTFLQRAYDQVLHDVAIQKLPVLFAIDRAG' A
#
# COMPACT_ATOMS: atom_id res chain seq x y z
N THR A 1 -0.55 3.63 3.64
CA THR A 1 -1.48 2.67 4.27
C THR A 1 -2.90 3.19 4.10
N PRO A 2 -3.93 2.34 4.01
CA PRO A 2 -5.31 2.80 3.98
C PRO A 2 -5.91 2.83 5.40
N ALA A 3 -5.71 3.94 6.14
CA ALA A 3 -6.24 4.19 7.49
C ALA A 3 -5.83 3.19 8.60
N MET A 4 -4.76 2.41 8.43
CA MET A 4 -4.32 1.41 9.42
C MET A 4 -2.98 1.76 10.07
N ARG A 5 -2.76 3.04 10.37
CA ARG A 5 -1.48 3.53 10.91
C ARG A 5 -1.04 2.80 12.17
N GLU A 6 -1.90 2.68 13.17
CA GLU A 6 -1.62 1.99 14.43
C GLU A 6 -1.62 0.48 14.23
N GLY A 7 -2.62 -0.01 13.49
CA GLY A 7 -2.83 -1.44 13.23
C GLY A 7 -1.65 -2.11 12.55
N SER A 8 -1.11 -1.47 11.51
CA SER A 8 0.04 -1.96 10.74
C SER A 8 1.40 -1.56 11.33
N GLY A 9 1.46 -0.98 12.53
CA GLY A 9 2.72 -0.61 13.18
C GLY A 9 3.46 0.57 12.52
N MET A 10 2.75 1.47 11.83
CA MET A 10 3.35 2.58 11.07
C MET A 10 3.53 3.86 11.89
N VAL A 11 3.21 3.86 13.19
CA VAL A 11 3.27 5.06 14.05
C VAL A 11 4.68 5.63 14.11
N GLU A 12 5.69 4.80 14.40
CA GLU A 12 7.08 5.26 14.49
C GLU A 12 7.62 5.70 13.12
N PHE A 13 7.32 4.93 12.06
CA PHE A 13 7.73 5.25 10.70
C PHE A 13 7.16 6.59 10.23
N SER A 14 5.88 6.84 10.47
CA SER A 14 5.22 8.10 10.09
C SER A 14 5.79 9.33 10.80
N ARG A 15 6.29 9.15 12.03
CA ARG A 15 6.97 10.23 12.79
C ARG A 15 8.40 10.44 12.32
N LYS A 16 9.15 9.37 12.04
CA LYS A 16 10.56 9.45 11.60
C LYS A 16 10.71 9.89 10.15
N PHE A 17 9.78 9.51 9.28
CA PHE A 17 9.82 9.77 7.84
C PHE A 17 8.48 10.31 7.33
N PRO A 18 8.04 11.50 7.81
CA PRO A 18 6.72 12.05 7.48
C PRO A 18 6.52 12.23 5.98
N ASP A 19 7.55 12.68 5.25
CA ASP A 19 7.48 12.91 3.80
C ASP A 19 7.46 11.63 2.96
N ARG A 20 7.65 10.46 3.60
CA ARG A 20 7.64 9.14 2.96
C ARG A 20 6.47 8.27 3.42
N TYR A 21 5.59 8.81 4.27
CA TYR A 21 4.41 8.12 4.77
C TYR A 21 3.15 8.76 4.19
N PHE A 22 2.37 7.95 3.48
CA PHE A 22 1.10 8.38 2.90
C PHE A 22 -0.04 7.56 3.51
N ASP A 23 -1.02 8.26 4.07
CA ASP A 23 -2.29 7.69 4.51
C ASP A 23 -3.38 8.10 3.53
N VAL A 24 -4.00 7.11 2.90
CA VAL A 24 -5.06 7.34 1.90
C VAL A 24 -6.46 7.16 2.47
N ALA A 25 -6.59 7.13 3.80
CA ALA A 25 -7.84 6.80 4.50
C ALA A 25 -8.37 5.41 4.09
N ILE A 26 -9.67 5.14 4.22
CA ILE A 26 -10.28 3.83 3.94
C ILE A 26 -10.52 3.69 2.42
N ALA A 27 -9.44 3.60 1.65
CA ALA A 27 -9.47 3.49 0.20
C ALA A 27 -8.38 2.52 -0.30
N GLU A 28 -8.61 1.23 -0.11
CA GLU A 28 -7.62 0.20 -0.45
C GLU A 28 -7.29 0.15 -1.95
N GLN A 29 -8.28 0.31 -2.82
CA GLN A 29 -8.07 0.38 -4.27
C GLN A 29 -7.12 1.53 -4.62
N HIS A 30 -7.41 2.72 -4.09
CA HIS A 30 -6.57 3.89 -4.31
C HIS A 30 -5.16 3.69 -3.74
N ALA A 31 -5.00 3.03 -2.58
CA ALA A 31 -3.69 2.74 -2.01
C ALA A 31 -2.79 1.95 -2.98
N VAL A 32 -3.36 0.94 -3.66
CA VAL A 32 -2.61 0.09 -4.59
C VAL A 32 -2.31 0.83 -5.89
N THR A 33 -3.28 1.49 -6.52
CA THR A 33 -3.06 2.26 -7.75
C THR A 33 -2.11 3.45 -7.51
N PHE A 34 -2.19 4.11 -6.36
CA PHE A 34 -1.24 5.16 -5.97
C PHE A 34 0.19 4.62 -5.87
N ALA A 35 0.37 3.45 -5.24
CA ALA A 35 1.66 2.77 -5.20
C ALA A 35 2.15 2.38 -6.61
N ALA A 36 1.27 1.92 -7.51
CA ALA A 36 1.63 1.65 -8.90
C ALA A 36 2.20 2.91 -9.58
N GLY A 37 1.55 4.06 -9.43
CA GLY A 37 2.04 5.34 -9.95
C GLY A 37 3.41 5.73 -9.39
N LEU A 38 3.64 5.55 -8.09
CA LEU A 38 4.95 5.78 -7.47
C LEU A 38 6.02 4.84 -8.03
N ALA A 39 5.69 3.56 -8.25
CA ALA A 39 6.61 2.59 -8.83
C ALA A 39 6.99 2.95 -10.27
N ILE A 40 6.04 3.43 -11.09
CA ILE A 40 6.31 3.97 -12.43
C ILE A 40 7.26 5.18 -12.36
N GLY A 41 7.09 6.03 -11.34
CA GLY A 41 7.98 7.16 -11.05
C GLY A 41 9.37 6.79 -10.54
N GLY A 42 9.73 5.51 -10.47
CA GLY A 42 11.04 5.02 -10.04
C GLY A 42 11.20 4.84 -8.52
N TYR A 43 10.14 5.05 -7.74
CA TYR A 43 10.16 4.78 -6.31
C TYR A 43 9.98 3.28 -6.01
N LYS A 44 10.28 2.87 -4.78
CA LYS A 44 10.06 1.51 -4.27
C LYS A 44 8.96 1.52 -3.20
N PRO A 45 7.68 1.61 -3.60
CA PRO A 45 6.58 1.77 -2.66
C PRO A 45 6.29 0.48 -1.88
N ILE A 46 5.86 0.66 -0.63
CA ILE A 46 5.40 -0.41 0.25
C ILE A 46 3.95 -0.14 0.62
N VAL A 47 3.06 -1.08 0.31
CA VAL A 47 1.64 -1.03 0.71
C VAL A 47 1.46 -1.90 1.95
N ALA A 48 1.36 -1.26 3.12
CA ALA A 48 1.00 -1.93 4.38
C ALA A 48 -0.53 -2.01 4.49
N ILE A 49 -1.06 -3.23 4.48
CA ILE A 49 -2.50 -3.52 4.37
C ILE A 49 -2.85 -4.86 5.02
N TYR A 50 -4.06 -5.00 5.55
CA TYR A 50 -4.53 -6.28 6.10
C TYR A 50 -4.99 -7.22 4.99
N SER A 51 -4.85 -8.53 5.22
CA SER A 51 -5.28 -9.58 4.28
C SER A 51 -6.74 -9.41 3.83
N THR A 52 -7.68 -9.23 4.76
CA THR A 52 -9.10 -9.11 4.43
C THR A 52 -9.41 -7.86 3.59
N PHE A 53 -8.69 -6.76 3.82
CA PHE A 53 -8.91 -5.51 3.10
C PHE A 53 -8.22 -5.47 1.75
N LEU A 54 -7.13 -6.23 1.56
CA LEU A 54 -6.50 -6.41 0.26
C LEU A 54 -7.47 -6.98 -0.78
N GLN A 55 -8.48 -7.75 -0.35
CA GLN A 55 -9.53 -8.26 -1.24
C GLN A 55 -10.27 -7.13 -1.97
N ARG A 56 -10.41 -5.94 -1.36
CA ARG A 56 -11.03 -4.78 -2.00
C ARG A 56 -10.21 -4.23 -3.16
N ALA A 57 -8.89 -4.43 -3.14
CA ALA A 57 -7.95 -3.96 -4.14
C ALA A 57 -7.44 -5.08 -5.08
N TYR A 58 -8.14 -6.22 -5.13
CA TYR A 58 -7.73 -7.38 -5.92
C TYR A 58 -7.48 -7.04 -7.40
N ASP A 59 -8.40 -6.27 -8.00
CA ASP A 59 -8.27 -5.85 -9.39
C ASP A 59 -7.06 -4.93 -9.59
N GLN A 60 -6.82 -3.97 -8.69
CA GLN A 60 -5.69 -3.04 -8.78
C GLN A 60 -4.35 -3.77 -8.63
N VAL A 61 -4.28 -4.81 -7.79
CA VAL A 61 -3.07 -5.66 -7.70
C VAL A 61 -2.79 -6.34 -9.04
N LEU A 62 -3.81 -6.84 -9.72
CA LEU A 62 -3.65 -7.51 -11.00
C LEU A 62 -3.39 -6.51 -12.14
N HIS A 63 -4.35 -5.62 -12.38
CA HIS A 63 -4.43 -4.73 -13.52
C HIS A 63 -3.36 -3.64 -13.48
N ASP A 64 -3.22 -2.96 -12.33
CA ASP A 64 -2.35 -1.79 -12.24
C ASP A 64 -0.91 -2.14 -11.87
N VAL A 65 -0.68 -3.26 -11.17
CA VAL A 65 0.65 -3.66 -10.67
C VAL A 65 1.23 -4.85 -11.44
N ALA A 66 0.54 -6.00 -11.43
CA ALA A 66 1.12 -7.26 -11.88
C ALA A 66 1.33 -7.34 -13.41
N ILE A 67 0.37 -6.87 -14.22
CA ILE A 67 0.48 -6.88 -15.69
C ILE A 67 1.73 -6.11 -16.15
N GLN A 68 2.01 -4.97 -15.53
CA GLN A 68 3.16 -4.12 -15.82
C GLN A 68 4.46 -4.57 -15.10
N LYS A 69 4.38 -5.60 -14.24
CA LYS A 69 5.50 -6.11 -13.42
C LYS A 69 6.14 -5.02 -12.55
N LEU A 70 5.33 -4.15 -11.94
CA LEU A 70 5.84 -3.02 -11.16
C LEU A 70 6.44 -3.46 -9.82
N PRO A 71 7.52 -2.82 -9.34
CA PRO A 71 8.18 -3.15 -8.08
C PRO A 71 7.42 -2.59 -6.85
N VAL A 72 6.20 -3.08 -6.62
CA VAL A 72 5.39 -2.76 -5.42
C VAL A 72 5.53 -3.89 -4.40
N LEU A 73 5.91 -3.56 -3.16
CA LEU A 73 5.96 -4.53 -2.06
C LEU A 73 4.67 -4.45 -1.24
N PHE A 74 4.01 -5.60 -1.05
CA PHE A 74 2.83 -5.72 -0.19
C PHE A 74 3.24 -6.27 1.17
N ALA A 75 3.14 -5.45 2.21
CA ALA A 75 3.30 -5.87 3.59
C ALA A 75 1.93 -6.26 4.15
N ILE A 76 1.59 -7.54 3.98
CA ILE A 76 0.28 -8.08 4.34
C ILE A 76 0.27 -8.47 5.81
N ASP A 77 -0.58 -7.81 6.57
CA ASP A 77 -0.77 -8.03 8.00
C ASP A 77 -2.11 -8.75 8.27
N ARG A 78 -2.30 -9.32 9.46
CA ARG A 78 -3.50 -10.11 9.83
C ARG A 78 -3.83 -11.18 8.77
N ALA A 79 -2.80 -11.86 8.27
CA ALA A 79 -2.96 -13.01 7.39
C ALA A 79 -3.34 -14.24 8.21
N GLY A 80 -4.42 -14.91 7.82
CA GLY A 80 -5.03 -16.04 8.54
C GLY A 80 -6.52 -16.13 8.25
#